data_AF-A0A960H3Z6-F1
#
_entry.id   AF-A0A960H3Z6-F1
#
_cell.length_a   1.000
_cell.length_b   1.000
_cell.length_c   1.000
_cell.angle_alpha   90.00
_cell.angle_beta   90.00
_cell.angle_gamma   90.00
#
_symmetry.space_group_name_H-M   'P 1'
#
loop_
_entity.id
_entity.type
_entity.pdbx_description
1 polymer ?
#
loop_
_entity_poly.entity_id
_entity_poly.type
_entity_poly.pdbx_seq_one_letter_code
_entity_poly.pdbx_strand_id
1 'polypeptide(L)'
;AGDTAVLACRVEDAVLAYLDRCPDCTGSLAGASLTGAVLRCPRCHARFDVVHAGTGIGGTVGHLRPVPVLARDGVLAMAVPAMEASA
;
A
#
# COMPACT_ATOMS: atom_id res chain seq x y z
N ALA A 1 1.54 -16.92 14.09
CA ALA A 1 0.92 -16.29 12.92
C ALA A 1 1.47 -14.87 12.83
N GLY A 2 2.16 -14.50 11.75
CA GLY A 2 2.71 -13.16 11.61
C GLY A 2 1.64 -12.19 11.12
N ASP A 3 1.51 -11.05 11.78
CA ASP A 3 0.59 -10.00 11.34
C ASP A 3 1.11 -9.39 10.02
N THR A 4 0.26 -9.39 8.98
CA THR A 4 0.55 -8.65 7.74
C THR A 4 0.02 -7.24 7.87
N ALA A 5 0.93 -6.28 8.05
CA ALA A 5 0.57 -4.87 8.07
C ALA A 5 0.26 -4.36 6.65
N VAL A 6 -0.90 -3.73 6.51
CA VAL A 6 -1.43 -3.20 5.24
C VAL A 6 -1.77 -1.74 5.40
N LEU A 7 -1.37 -0.93 4.42
CA LEU A 7 -1.76 0.46 4.27
C LEU A 7 -2.96 0.55 3.33
N ALA A 8 -4.07 1.09 3.83
CA ALA A 8 -5.24 1.42 3.01
C ALA A 8 -5.20 2.89 2.59
N CYS A 9 -5.35 3.14 1.29
CA CYS A 9 -5.46 4.46 0.69
C CYS A 9 -6.88 4.64 0.18
N ARG A 10 -7.59 5.67 0.67
CA ARG A 10 -8.89 6.06 0.12
C ARG A 10 -8.69 7.23 -0.83
N VAL A 11 -9.02 7.02 -2.11
CA VAL A 11 -9.02 8.06 -3.14
C VAL A 11 -10.42 8.12 -3.71
N GLU A 12 -11.09 9.25 -3.51
CA GLU A 12 -12.52 9.39 -3.82
C GLU A 12 -13.32 8.25 -3.16
N ASP A 13 -14.07 7.49 -3.94
CA ASP A 13 -14.89 6.36 -3.48
C ASP A 13 -14.14 5.01 -3.48
N ALA A 14 -12.89 4.97 -3.98
CA ALA A 14 -12.10 3.75 -4.07
C ALA A 14 -11.22 3.55 -2.83
N VAL A 15 -11.17 2.32 -2.34
CA VAL A 15 -10.18 1.86 -1.36
C VAL A 15 -9.16 0.96 -2.04
N LEU A 16 -7.91 1.39 -2.01
CA LEU A 16 -6.75 0.70 -2.55
C LEU A 16 -5.88 0.27 -1.39
N ALA A 17 -5.25 -0.91 -1.46
CA ALA A 17 -4.45 -1.42 -0.36
C ALA A 17 -3.07 -1.88 -0.82
N TYR A 18 -2.09 -1.69 0.06
CA TYR A 18 -0.68 -1.98 -0.18
C TYR A 18 -0.04 -2.58 1.06
N LEU A 19 0.98 -3.42 0.91
CA LEU A 19 1.79 -3.83 2.06
C LEU A 19 2.45 -2.61 2.72
N ASP A 20 2.51 -2.58 4.05
CA ASP A 20 3.12 -1.50 4.82
C ASP A 20 4.66 -1.52 4.77
N ARG A 21 5.21 -1.31 3.58
CA ARG A 21 6.65 -1.29 3.35
C ARG A 21 7.00 -0.44 2.14
N CYS A 22 7.76 0.63 2.37
CA CYS A 22 8.31 1.46 1.31
C CYS A 22 9.32 0.64 0.48
N PRO A 23 9.19 0.54 -0.85
CA PRO A 23 10.14 -0.20 -1.68
C PRO A 23 11.54 0.44 -1.70
N ASP A 24 11.64 1.75 -1.46
CA ASP A 24 12.92 2.47 -1.52
C ASP A 24 13.71 2.39 -0.22
N CYS A 25 13.09 2.73 0.92
CA CYS A 25 13.80 2.76 2.21
C CYS A 25 13.50 1.55 3.10
N THR A 26 12.66 0.62 2.64
CA THR A 26 12.23 -0.60 3.34
C THR A 26 11.49 -0.41 4.68
N GLY A 27 11.25 0.84 5.07
CA GLY A 27 10.55 1.18 6.31
C GLY A 27 9.03 1.12 6.17
N SER A 28 8.35 1.03 7.31
CA SER A 28 6.89 1.19 7.40
C SER A 28 6.45 2.54 6.81
N LEU A 29 5.26 2.54 6.21
CA LEU A 29 4.53 3.68 5.68
C LEU A 29 3.51 4.21 6.71
N ALA A 30 3.49 3.70 7.94
CA ALA A 30 2.69 4.28 9.02
C ALA A 30 3.04 5.78 9.19
N GLY A 31 2.02 6.64 9.12
CA GLY A 31 2.18 8.09 9.12
C GLY A 31 2.46 8.70 7.74
N ALA A 32 2.38 7.93 6.65
CA ALA A 32 2.41 8.48 5.29
C ALA A 32 1.26 9.46 5.06
N SER A 33 1.53 10.52 4.28
CA SER A 33 0.51 11.46 3.83
C SER A 33 -0.01 11.07 2.46
N LEU A 34 -1.32 11.14 2.26
CA LEU A 34 -1.99 10.99 0.97
C LEU A 34 -2.56 12.33 0.51
N THR A 35 -2.14 12.81 -0.65
CA THR A 35 -2.65 14.05 -1.27
C THR A 35 -3.13 13.74 -2.68
N GLY A 36 -4.45 13.79 -2.89
CA GLY A 36 -5.06 13.23 -4.10
C GLY A 36 -4.69 11.75 -4.23
N ALA A 37 -4.06 11.37 -5.34
CA ALA A 37 -3.56 10.01 -5.59
C ALA A 37 -2.09 9.81 -5.17
N VAL A 38 -1.42 10.80 -4.58
CA VAL A 38 0.01 10.71 -4.27
C VAL A 38 0.22 10.37 -2.81
N LEU A 39 0.75 9.18 -2.55
CA LEU A 39 1.24 8.78 -1.24
C LEU A 39 2.71 9.20 -1.08
N ARG A 40 3.07 9.82 0.03
CA ARG A 40 4.45 10.18 0.37
C ARG A 40 4.94 9.41 1.58
N CYS A 41 6.05 8.69 1.42
CA CYS A 41 6.71 7.99 2.52
C CYS A 41 7.12 8.99 3.62
N PRO A 42 6.79 8.72 4.89
CA PRO A 42 7.12 9.63 5.98
C PRO A 42 8.62 9.68 6.30
N ARG A 43 9.38 8.66 5.84
CA ARG A 43 10.80 8.48 6.16
C ARG A 43 11.73 9.04 5.08
N CYS A 44 11.67 8.49 3.87
CA CYS A 44 12.55 8.88 2.76
C CYS A 44 11.91 9.85 1.76
N HIS A 45 10.62 10.16 1.93
CA HIS A 45 9.87 11.08 1.08
C HIS A 45 9.71 10.66 -0.39
N ALA A 46 10.05 9.40 -0.72
CA ALA A 46 9.63 8.75 -1.95
C ALA A 46 8.11 8.87 -2.13
N ARG A 47 7.69 9.01 -3.38
CA ARG A 47 6.30 9.30 -3.74
C ARG A 47 5.78 8.22 -4.65
N PHE A 48 4.52 7.83 -4.43
CA PHE A 48 3.88 6.75 -5.16
C PHE A 48 2.51 7.20 -5.62
N ASP A 49 2.18 6.92 -6.88
CA ASP A 49 0.83 7.07 -7.41
C ASP A 49 0.02 5.84 -7.01
N VAL A 50 -0.92 6.02 -6.07
CA VAL A 50 -1.70 4.90 -5.53
C VAL A 50 -2.79 4.42 -6.47
N VAL A 51 -3.20 5.19 -7.49
CA VAL A 51 -4.20 4.71 -8.45
C VAL A 51 -3.54 3.88 -9.56
N HIS A 52 -2.29 4.18 -9.90
CA HIS A 52 -1.49 3.41 -10.86
C HIS A 52 -0.59 2.36 -10.18
N ALA A 53 -1.24 1.46 -9.43
CA ALA A 53 -0.62 0.31 -8.75
C ALA A 53 0.57 0.65 -7.85
N GLY A 54 0.58 1.86 -7.27
CA GLY A 54 1.63 2.30 -6.36
C GLY A 54 2.95 2.60 -7.08
N THR A 55 2.92 2.90 -8.38
CA THR A 55 4.12 3.21 -9.17
C THR A 55 4.85 4.43 -8.58
N GLY A 56 6.17 4.33 -8.48
CA GLY A 56 7.03 5.42 -8.06
C GLY A 56 6.95 6.62 -9.00
N ILE A 57 6.92 7.83 -8.45
CA ILE A 57 6.93 9.08 -9.21
C ILE A 57 8.13 9.97 -8.83
N GLY A 58 8.51 10.87 -9.73
CA GLY A 58 9.53 11.89 -9.46
C GLY A 58 10.91 11.33 -9.12
N GLY A 59 11.35 10.26 -9.79
CA GLY A 59 12.65 9.61 -9.57
C GLY A 59 12.63 8.41 -8.61
N THR A 60 11.48 8.13 -8.00
CA THR A 60 11.24 6.87 -7.26
C THR A 60 11.17 5.71 -8.25
N VAL A 61 11.99 4.67 -8.06
CA VAL A 61 12.11 3.54 -9.03
C VAL A 61 11.22 2.35 -8.64
N GLY A 62 10.89 2.19 -7.35
CA GLY A 62 10.05 1.10 -6.86
C GLY A 62 8.55 1.31 -7.06
N HIS A 63 7.78 0.25 -6.88
CA HIS A 63 6.32 0.29 -6.75
C HIS A 63 5.89 -0.31 -5.42
N LEU A 64 4.81 0.23 -4.83
CA LEU A 64 4.18 -0.38 -3.67
C LEU A 64 3.65 -1.77 -4.05
N ARG A 65 3.63 -2.71 -3.10
CA ARG A 65 3.12 -4.07 -3.33
C ARG A 65 1.61 -4.09 -3.10
N PRO A 66 0.77 -4.21 -4.15
CA PRO A 66 -0.68 -4.14 -3.99
C PRO A 66 -1.24 -5.34 -3.23
N VAL A 67 -2.26 -5.11 -2.41
CA VAL A 67 -3.08 -6.13 -1.77
C VAL A 67 -4.47 -6.03 -2.39
N PRO A 68 -4.99 -7.08 -3.05
CA PRO A 68 -6.31 -7.00 -3.67
C PRO A 68 -7.40 -6.70 -2.65
N VAL A 69 -8.19 -5.66 -2.93
CA VAL A 69 -9.38 -5.29 -2.15
C VAL A 69 -10.61 -5.79 -2.89
N LEU A 70 -11.51 -6.43 -2.16
CA LEU A 70 -12.77 -6.98 -2.64
C LEU A 70 -13.90 -6.27 -1.90
N ALA A 71 -14.98 -5.95 -2.61
CA ALA A 71 -16.23 -5.49 -2.01
C ALA A 71 -17.27 -6.61 -2.15
N ARG A 72 -17.89 -7.00 -1.03
CA ARG A 72 -18.99 -7.97 -0.99
C ARG A 72 -20.07 -7.42 -0.07
N ASP A 73 -21.24 -7.14 -0.63
CA ASP A 73 -22.40 -6.62 0.13
C ASP A 73 -22.07 -5.39 1.00
N GLY A 74 -21.24 -4.48 0.47
CA GLY A 74 -20.79 -3.26 1.17
C GLY A 74 -19.67 -3.47 2.19
N VAL A 75 -19.23 -4.71 2.41
CA VAL A 75 -18.09 -5.03 3.29
C VAL A 75 -16.82 -5.13 2.45
N LEU A 76 -15.78 -4.42 2.88
CA LEU A 76 -14.44 -4.52 2.29
C LEU A 76 -13.69 -5.72 2.88
N ALA A 77 -13.12 -6.54 2.01
CA ALA A 77 -12.23 -7.63 2.34
C ALA A 77 -10.91 -7.47 1.59
N MET A 78 -9.83 -8.03 2.13
CA MET A 78 -8.50 -7.99 1.50
C MET A 78 -7.97 -9.41 1.31
N ALA A 79 -7.44 -9.68 0.12
CA ALA A 79 -6.72 -10.92 -0.14
C ALA A 79 -5.27 -10.76 0.30
N VAL A 80 -5.01 -11.08 1.56
CA VAL A 80 -3.63 -11.15 2.07
C VAL A 80 -3.00 -12.49 1.67
N PRO A 81 -1.71 -12.51 1.28
CA PRO A 81 -1.03 -13.76 0.99
C PRO A 81 -1.08 -14.65 2.23
N ALA A 82 -1.39 -15.94 2.05
CA ALA A 82 -1.22 -16.92 3.11
C ALA A 82 0.25 -16.86 3.54
N MET A 83 0.49 -16.63 4.83
CA MET A 83 1.83 -16.82 5.37
C MET A 83 2.22 -18.27 5.06
N GLU A 84 3.25 -18.48 4.26
CA GLU A 84 3.80 -19.83 4.10
C GLU A 84 4.15 -20.32 5.50
N ALA A 85 3.38 -21.29 6.00
CA ALA A 85 3.75 -21.99 7.20
C ALA A 85 5.10 -22.64 6.89
N SER A 86 6.17 -22.12 7.49
CA SER A 86 7.49 -22.72 7.35
C SER A 86 7.37 -24.18 7.77
N ALA A 87 7.67 -25.08 6.82
CA ALA A 87 7.89 -26.50 7.06
C ALA A 87 9.17 -26.72 7.87
#